data_AF-A0A954XG42-F1
#
_entry.id   AF-A0A954XG42-F1
#
_cell.length_a   1.000
_cell.length_b   1.000
_cell.length_c   1.000
_cell.angle_alpha   90.00
_cell.angle_beta   90.00
_cell.angle_gamma   90.00
#
_symmetry.space_group_name_H-M   'P 1'
#
loop_
_entity.id
_entity.type
_entity.pdbx_description
1 polymer ?
#
loop_
_entity_poly.entity_id
_entity_poly.type
_entity_poly.pdbx_seq_one_letter_code
_entity_poly.pdbx_strand_id
1 'polypeptide(L)' 'MADFQPVLLANVGREASHTLREYEKTGGYQTWKKVLKSMSPDDVKNVVKASSLRGRGGAGFPTGLKCTFLPKDHPGPIYF' A
#
# COMPACT_ATOMS: atom_id res chain seq x y z
N MET A 1 17.91 17.87 7.27
CA MET A 1 17.42 16.74 6.45
C MET A 1 16.73 15.78 7.39
N ALA A 2 15.56 15.24 7.04
CA ALA A 2 14.92 14.24 7.90
C ALA A 2 15.75 12.95 7.89
N ASP A 3 15.88 12.29 9.04
CA ASP A 3 16.59 11.02 9.15
C ASP A 3 15.85 9.94 8.36
N PHE A 4 16.62 9.11 7.64
CA PHE A 4 16.07 7.99 6.90
C PHE A 4 15.51 6.92 7.85
N GLN A 5 14.29 6.48 7.60
CA GLN A 5 13.63 5.42 8.36
C GLN A 5 13.37 4.21 7.45
N PRO A 6 13.91 3.02 7.77
CA PRO A 6 13.57 1.81 7.04
C PRO A 6 12.11 1.45 7.32
N VAL A 7 11.33 1.15 6.26
CA VAL A 7 9.91 0.77 6.38
C VAL A 7 9.72 -0.70 6.02
N LEU A 8 10.02 -1.10 4.79
CA LEU A 8 9.74 -2.47 4.29
C LEU A 8 10.61 -3.54 4.97
N LEU A 9 11.89 -3.25 5.15
CA LEU A 9 12.86 -4.20 5.71
C LEU A 9 13.06 -4.03 7.23
N ALA A 10 12.29 -3.15 7.87
CA ALA A 10 12.46 -2.82 9.29
C ALA A 10 12.32 -4.03 10.23
N ASN A 11 11.52 -5.02 9.83
CA ASN A 11 11.24 -6.22 10.62
C ASN A 11 12.05 -7.44 10.17
N VAL A 12 12.90 -7.32 9.14
CA VAL A 12 13.75 -8.43 8.68
C VAL A 12 14.75 -8.78 9.79
N GLY A 13 14.92 -10.08 10.05
CA GLY A 13 15.81 -10.58 11.10
C GLY A 13 15.20 -10.58 12.51
N ARG A 14 14.00 -10.02 12.72
CA ARG A 14 13.26 -10.20 13.98
C ARG A 14 12.75 -11.63 14.08
N GLU A 15 12.83 -12.19 15.29
CA GLU A 15 12.32 -13.53 15.59
C GLU A 15 10.82 -13.61 15.25
N ALA A 16 10.41 -14.72 14.62
CA ALA A 16 9.03 -15.00 14.26
C ALA A 16 8.30 -13.88 13.46
N SER A 17 9.05 -13.02 12.76
CA SER A 17 8.51 -11.89 11.97
C SER A 17 7.52 -12.29 10.87
N HIS A 18 7.56 -13.55 10.42
CA HIS A 18 6.62 -14.13 9.46
C HIS A 18 5.25 -14.48 10.08
N THR A 19 5.12 -14.48 11.40
CA THR A 19 3.88 -14.84 12.07
C THR A 19 2.92 -13.66 12.14
N LEU A 20 1.62 -13.93 12.02
CA LEU A 20 0.57 -12.91 12.16
C LEU A 20 0.68 -12.17 13.49
N ARG A 21 0.93 -12.91 14.58
CA ARG A 21 1.05 -12.35 15.93
C ARG A 21 2.17 -11.31 16.03
N GLU A 22 3.34 -11.60 15.48
CA GLU A 22 4.46 -10.65 15.51
C GLU A 22 4.24 -9.47 14.56
N TYR A 23 3.61 -9.71 13.41
CA TYR A 23 3.21 -8.63 12.50
C TYR A 23 2.24 -7.66 13.18
N GLU A 24 1.21 -8.14 13.87
CA GLU A 24 0.26 -7.29 14.59
C GLU A 24 0.90 -6.51 15.74
N LYS A 25 1.82 -7.14 16.49
CA LYS A 25 2.58 -6.47 17.57
C LYS A 25 3.43 -5.31 17.06
N THR A 26 3.98 -5.43 15.85
CA THR A 26 4.82 -4.39 15.22
C THR A 26 3.99 -3.33 14.46
N GLY A 27 2.67 -3.31 14.63
CA GLY A 27 1.78 -2.32 14.02
C GLY A 27 1.09 -2.78 12.74
N GLY A 28 1.22 -4.07 12.39
CA GLY A 28 0.52 -4.69 11.27
C GLY A 28 -0.99 -4.46 11.30
N TYR A 29 -1.59 -4.32 10.12
CA TYR A 29 -3.01 -4.03 9.91
C TYR A 29 -3.57 -2.74 10.51
N GLN A 30 -2.83 -1.95 11.29
CA GLN A 30 -3.36 -0.71 11.88
C GLN A 30 -3.80 0.28 10.79
N THR A 31 -2.94 0.54 9.81
CA THR A 31 -3.27 1.40 8.66
C THR A 31 -4.41 0.83 7.83
N TRP A 32 -4.43 -0.48 7.60
CA TRP A 32 -5.51 -1.13 6.85
C TRP A 32 -6.87 -0.97 7.54
N LYS A 33 -6.92 -1.20 8.86
CA LYS A 33 -8.12 -0.98 9.68
C LYS A 33 -8.57 0.48 9.64
N LYS A 34 -7.65 1.44 9.65
CA LYS A 34 -7.98 2.88 9.49
C LYS A 34 -8.58 3.16 8.11
N VAL A 35 -7.92 2.72 7.05
CA VAL A 35 -8.36 2.92 5.65
C VAL A 35 -9.77 2.38 5.46
N LEU A 36 -10.05 1.15 5.90
CA LEU A 36 -11.37 0.53 5.76
C LEU A 36 -12.48 1.26 6.53
N LYS A 37 -12.14 1.89 7.66
CA LYS A 37 -13.12 2.59 8.50
C LYS A 37 -13.38 4.03 8.09
N SER A 38 -12.40 4.71 7.53
CA SER A 38 -12.44 6.17 7.39
C SER A 38 -12.03 6.71 6.03
N MET A 39 -11.80 5.86 5.02
CA MET A 39 -11.41 6.32 3.69
C MET A 39 -12.27 5.67 2.60
N SER A 40 -12.67 6.49 1.62
CA SER A 40 -13.25 5.97 0.40
C SER A 40 -12.18 5.39 -0.53
N PRO A 41 -12.55 4.54 -1.52
CA PRO A 41 -11.60 4.09 -2.54
C PRO A 41 -10.91 5.24 -3.29
N ASP A 42 -11.59 6.36 -3.50
CA ASP A 42 -11.02 7.52 -4.21
C ASP A 42 -10.03 8.29 -3.32
N ASP A 43 -10.24 8.36 -2.01
CA ASP A 43 -9.26 8.91 -1.07
C ASP A 43 -7.95 8.12 -1.10
N VAL A 44 -8.04 6.79 -1.13
CA VAL A 44 -6.87 5.91 -1.22
C VAL A 44 -6.13 6.12 -2.53
N LYS A 45 -6.84 6.20 -3.67
CA LYS A 45 -6.23 6.49 -4.98
C LYS A 45 -5.52 7.85 -4.98
N ASN A 46 -6.12 8.87 -4.35
CA ASN A 46 -5.54 10.20 -4.25
C ASN A 46 -4.25 10.21 -3.41
N VAL A 47 -4.21 9.46 -2.30
CA VAL A 47 -2.98 9.29 -1.50
C VAL A 47 -1.87 8.64 -2.34
N VAL A 48 -2.17 7.56 -3.06
CA VAL A 48 -1.19 6.88 -3.92
C VAL A 48 -0.71 7.80 -5.04
N LYS A 49 -1.62 8.56 -5.67
CA LYS A 49 -1.26 9.54 -6.71
C LYS A 49 -0.37 10.65 -6.16
N ALA A 50 -0.71 11.21 -5.00
CA ALA A 50 0.08 12.27 -4.34
C ALA A 50 1.48 11.78 -3.92
N SER A 51 1.61 10.52 -3.52
CA SER A 51 2.90 9.92 -3.14
C SER A 51 3.92 9.84 -4.28
N SER A 52 3.49 10.05 -5.54
CA SER A 52 4.34 9.86 -6.72
C SER A 52 4.97 8.45 -6.80
N LEU A 53 4.30 7.43 -6.23
CA LEU A 53 4.77 6.05 -6.27
C LEU A 53 4.86 5.56 -7.73
N ARG A 54 6.03 5.05 -8.08
CA ARG A 54 6.31 4.43 -9.38
C ARG A 54 6.45 2.92 -9.24
N GLY A 55 6.09 2.20 -10.30
CA GLY A 55 6.26 0.76 -10.38
C GLY A 55 7.72 0.34 -10.18
N ARG A 56 7.95 -0.58 -9.23
CA ARG A 56 9.29 -1.08 -8.88
C ARG A 56 9.71 -2.35 -9.64
N GLY A 57 8.91 -2.77 -10.62
CA GLY A 57 9.23 -3.89 -11.53
C GLY A 57 10.07 -3.49 -12.76
N GLY A 58 10.64 -2.28 -12.81
CA GLY A 58 11.52 -1.82 -13.89
C GLY A 58 10.92 -0.78 -14.85
N ALA A 59 9.62 -0.84 -15.14
CA ALA A 59 8.96 0.09 -16.06
C ALA A 59 8.85 1.54 -15.54
N GLY A 60 8.81 1.73 -14.21
CA GLY A 60 8.76 3.07 -13.60
C GLY A 60 7.45 3.84 -13.82
N PHE A 61 6.40 3.20 -14.34
CA PHE A 61 5.10 3.85 -14.58
C PHE A 61 4.45 4.33 -13.27
N PRO A 62 3.81 5.52 -13.21
CA PRO A 62 3.14 6.00 -12.02
C PRO A 62 1.98 5.10 -11.58
N THR A 63 2.10 4.48 -10.41
CA THR A 63 1.12 3.51 -9.91
C THR A 63 -0.27 4.14 -9.71
N GLY A 64 -0.33 5.37 -9.18
CA GLY A 64 -1.59 6.07 -8.97
C GLY A 64 -2.35 6.35 -10.28
N LEU A 65 -1.63 6.60 -11.39
CA LEU A 65 -2.24 6.77 -12.71
C LEU A 65 -2.66 5.43 -13.32
N LYS A 66 -1.87 4.36 -13.13
CA LYS A 66 -2.23 3.02 -13.60
C LYS A 66 -3.62 2.60 -13.08
N CYS A 67 -3.91 2.91 -11.81
CA CYS A 67 -5.19 2.58 -11.19
C CYS A 67 -6.41 3.33 -11.79
N THR A 68 -6.22 4.42 -12.54
CA THR A 68 -7.35 5.16 -13.13
C THR A 68 -7.78 4.62 -14.50
N PHE A 69 -7.01 3.72 -15.10
CA PHE A 69 -7.35 3.13 -16.40
C PHE A 69 -8.40 2.03 -16.32
N LEU A 70 -8.73 1.58 -15.12
CA LEU A 70 -9.76 0.57 -14.93
C LEU A 70 -11.15 1.20 -15.11
N PRO A 71 -12.01 0.67 -16.00
CA PRO A 71 -13.36 1.19 -16.20
C PRO A 71 -14.17 1.10 -14.90
N LYS A 72 -14.88 2.17 -14.55
CA LYS A 72 -15.77 2.18 -13.36
C LYS A 72 -16.91 1.18 -13.50
N ASP A 73 -17.39 0.98 -14.72
CA ASP A 73 -18.55 0.15 -15.04
C ASP A 73 -18.16 -1.22 -15.62
N HIS A 74 -17.00 -1.76 -15.24
CA HIS A 74 -16.53 -3.04 -15.74
C HIS A 74 -17.51 -4.18 -15.37
N PRO A 75 -18.10 -4.92 -16.33
CA PRO A 75 -18.97 -6.04 -16.03
C PRO A 75 -18.13 -7.25 -15.61
N GLY A 76 -18.15 -7.58 -14.32
CA GLY A 76 -17.48 -8.78 -13.77
C GLY A 76 -16.33 -8.48 -12.80
N PRO A 77 -15.67 -9.53 -12.28
CA PRO A 77 -14.64 -9.38 -11.26
C PRO A 77 -13.41 -8.64 -11.79
N ILE A 78 -12.79 -7.84 -10.92
CA ILE A 78 -11.61 -7.03 -11.22
C ILE A 78 -10.39 -7.67 -10.55
N TYR A 79 -9.29 -7.79 -11.31
CA TYR A 79 -7.98 -8.23 -10.82
C TYR A 79 -6.91 -7.19 -11.15
N PHE A 80 -5.94 -7.03 -10.25
CA PHE A 80 -4.86 -6.05 -10.35
C PHE A 80 -3.48 -6.72 -10.49
#